data_AF-A0A7Y9W0Y2-F1
#
_entry.id   AF-A0A7Y9W0Y2-F1
#
_cell.length_a   1.000
_cell.length_b   1.000
_cell.length_c   1.000
_cell.angle_alpha   90.00
_cell.angle_beta   90.00
_cell.angle_gamma   90.00
#
_symmetry.space_group_name_H-M   'P 1'
#
loop_
_entity.id
_entity.type
_entity.pdbx_description
1 polymer ?
#
loop_
_entity_poly.entity_id
_entity_poly.type
_entity_poly.pdbx_seq_one_letter_code
_entity_poly.pdbx_strand_id
1 'polypeptide(L)'
;MKICFPTFWSKDSGIDYSAPILDLNDLVPSVGQRALARFDYHEPITLGETLQVIWCPPISDLNGWDEQPSEITQSYLLTARVVGIAPSGRDRYELEILKSEQFVSVLRALAEDLQGQQSFIHLDRLAWDEIHWAGSATVEEFTYLTALTPHEAFMELIVKVIGNEIIGLFSLHIDPGGVFCKLGGTRLAGSELAAVKRTLATARPLHDTLAHYLA
;
A
#
# COMPACT_ATOMS: atom_id res chain seq x y z
N MET A 1 7.45 8.23 -12.36
CA MET A 1 8.28 7.58 -11.33
C MET A 1 7.64 6.24 -11.02
N LYS A 2 8.41 5.17 -10.86
CA LYS A 2 7.88 3.83 -10.56
C LYS A 2 7.48 3.78 -9.08
N ILE A 3 6.30 3.23 -8.78
CA ILE A 3 5.88 2.93 -7.41
C ILE A 3 5.99 1.43 -7.18
N CYS A 4 6.54 1.06 -6.04
CA CYS A 4 6.82 -0.31 -5.64
C CYS A 4 6.15 -0.58 -4.30
N PHE A 5 5.64 -1.79 -4.12
CA PHE A 5 5.16 -2.29 -2.83
C PHE A 5 6.14 -3.37 -2.37
N PRO A 6 6.96 -3.12 -1.34
CA PRO A 6 7.94 -4.10 -0.90
C PRO A 6 7.23 -5.30 -0.27
N THR A 7 7.83 -6.48 -0.39
CA THR A 7 7.34 -7.70 0.26
C THR A 7 7.52 -7.64 1.77
N PHE A 8 8.58 -6.98 2.25
CA PHE A 8 8.75 -6.60 3.65
C PHE A 8 9.83 -5.54 3.81
N TRP A 9 9.74 -4.76 4.88
CA TRP A 9 10.81 -3.89 5.38
C TRP A 9 11.69 -4.64 6.38
N SER A 10 13.02 -4.53 6.25
CA SER A 10 13.89 -5.18 7.24
C SER A 10 13.82 -4.40 8.55
N LYS A 11 13.55 -5.12 9.64
CA LYS A 11 13.51 -4.55 10.98
C LYS A 11 14.86 -3.93 11.35
N ASP A 12 14.81 -2.77 11.99
CA ASP A 12 16.00 -2.19 12.59
C ASP A 12 16.37 -2.97 13.86
N SER A 13 17.62 -3.38 13.96
CA SER A 13 18.17 -4.09 15.13
C SER A 13 18.16 -3.27 16.43
N GLY A 14 17.98 -1.95 16.36
CA GLY A 14 17.95 -1.06 17.52
C GLY A 14 16.59 -0.92 18.22
N ILE A 15 15.52 -1.46 17.66
CA ILE A 15 14.15 -1.22 18.11
C ILE A 15 13.63 -2.40 18.94
N ASP A 16 13.14 -2.11 20.15
CA ASP A 16 12.47 -3.11 20.99
C ASP A 16 11.01 -3.29 20.54
N TYR A 17 10.80 -4.13 19.53
CA TYR A 17 9.45 -4.49 19.04
C TYR A 17 8.59 -5.25 20.07
N SER A 18 9.11 -5.55 21.27
CA SER A 18 8.31 -6.10 22.36
C SER A 18 7.71 -5.03 23.28
N ALA A 19 8.10 -3.75 23.10
CA ALA A 19 7.54 -2.65 23.84
C ALA A 19 6.02 -2.52 23.56
N PRO A 20 5.21 -2.19 24.57
CA PRO A 20 3.76 -2.10 24.42
C PRO A 20 3.33 -0.94 23.53
N ILE A 21 4.14 0.11 23.45
CA ILE A 21 3.97 1.27 22.58
C ILE A 21 5.32 1.53 21.91
N LEU A 22 5.32 1.66 20.59
CA LEU A 22 6.46 2.07 19.77
C LEU A 22 6.23 3.50 19.29
N ASP A 23 7.27 4.32 19.27
CA ASP A 23 7.22 5.64 18.65
C ASP A 23 7.34 5.46 17.13
N LEU A 24 6.36 5.95 16.38
CA LEU A 24 6.34 5.82 14.92
C LEU A 24 7.56 6.50 14.29
N ASN A 25 8.09 7.57 14.89
CA ASN A 25 9.27 8.28 14.38
C ASN A 25 10.56 7.47 14.51
N ASP A 26 10.61 6.52 15.45
CA ASP A 26 11.74 5.60 15.58
C ASP A 26 11.68 4.50 14.51
N LEU A 27 10.49 4.19 13.99
CA LEU A 27 10.27 3.13 12.99
C LEU A 27 10.43 3.62 11.55
N VAL A 28 9.92 4.82 11.26
CA VAL A 28 9.85 5.34 9.88
C VAL A 28 11.23 5.82 9.43
N PRO A 29 11.75 5.34 8.29
CA PRO A 29 13.02 5.83 7.74
C PRO A 29 13.01 7.34 7.51
N SER A 30 13.94 8.04 8.14
CA SER A 30 14.09 9.50 8.01
C SER A 30 14.82 9.88 6.71
N VAL A 31 14.58 11.11 6.23
CA VAL A 31 15.30 11.65 5.05
C VAL A 31 16.81 11.64 5.32
N GLY A 32 17.58 11.12 4.35
CA GLY A 32 19.03 10.95 4.43
C GLY A 32 19.46 9.64 5.10
N GLN A 33 18.56 8.90 5.75
CA GLN A 33 18.87 7.57 6.27
C GLN A 33 18.86 6.52 5.15
N ARG A 34 19.49 5.39 5.47
CA ARG A 34 19.43 4.19 4.64
C ARG A 34 18.50 3.17 5.29
N ALA A 35 17.66 2.56 4.47
CA ALA A 35 16.76 1.49 4.88
C ALA A 35 16.93 0.29 3.96
N LEU A 36 16.53 -0.88 4.44
CA LEU A 36 16.56 -2.12 3.68
C LEU A 36 15.13 -2.58 3.40
N ALA A 37 14.80 -2.75 2.13
CA ALA A 37 13.52 -3.30 1.70
C ALA A 37 13.75 -4.51 0.80
N ARG A 38 12.86 -5.50 0.91
CA ARG A 38 12.80 -6.62 -0.03
C ARG A 38 11.68 -6.40 -1.03
N PHE A 39 11.95 -6.70 -2.29
CA PHE A 39 10.96 -6.64 -3.36
C PHE A 39 10.74 -8.02 -3.96
N ASP A 40 9.66 -8.17 -4.73
CA ASP A 40 9.40 -9.39 -5.48
C ASP A 40 10.49 -9.61 -6.54
N TYR A 41 10.84 -10.87 -6.79
CA TYR A 41 11.91 -11.22 -7.72
C TYR A 41 11.57 -10.91 -9.19
N HIS A 42 10.29 -10.78 -9.53
CA HIS A 42 9.84 -10.34 -10.83
C HIS A 42 9.89 -8.83 -10.99
N GLU A 43 10.16 -8.07 -9.93
CA GLU A 43 10.22 -6.62 -9.98
C GLU A 43 11.65 -6.16 -10.32
N PRO A 44 11.92 -5.72 -11.57
CA PRO A 44 13.25 -5.27 -11.94
C PRO A 44 13.54 -3.94 -11.23
N ILE A 45 14.52 -3.96 -10.32
CA ILE A 45 15.04 -2.79 -9.63
C ILE A 45 16.51 -2.59 -10.00
N THR A 46 16.82 -1.38 -10.47
CA THR A 46 18.12 -0.97 -10.99
C THR A 46 18.85 -0.07 -10.00
N LEU A 47 20.13 -0.33 -9.79
CA LEU A 47 20.98 0.54 -8.97
C LEU A 47 21.03 1.97 -9.54
N GLY A 48 20.92 2.96 -8.67
CA GLY A 48 20.92 4.38 -9.00
C GLY A 48 19.57 4.95 -9.40
N GLU A 49 18.55 4.11 -9.63
CA GLU A 49 17.20 4.61 -9.93
C GLU A 49 16.51 5.20 -8.68
N THR A 50 15.51 6.05 -8.91
CA THR A 50 14.67 6.61 -7.85
C THR A 50 13.26 6.03 -7.95
N LEU A 51 12.79 5.51 -6.83
CA LEU A 51 11.51 4.82 -6.69
C LEU A 51 10.63 5.53 -5.66
N GLN A 52 9.32 5.36 -5.81
CA GLN A 52 8.37 5.54 -4.72
C GLN A 52 8.10 4.17 -4.08
N VAL A 53 8.15 4.10 -2.76
CA VAL A 53 7.97 2.85 -2.01
C VAL A 53 6.99 3.10 -0.88
N ILE A 54 5.99 2.23 -0.73
CA ILE A 54 5.09 2.28 0.41
C ILE A 54 5.78 1.66 1.62
N TRP A 55 5.86 2.42 2.69
CA TRP A 55 6.25 1.96 4.01
C TRP A 55 4.99 1.73 4.85
N CYS A 56 4.87 0.53 5.39
CA CYS A 56 3.80 0.13 6.29
C CYS A 56 4.36 -0.10 7.69
N PRO A 57 3.59 0.17 8.75
CA PRO A 57 3.99 -0.20 10.10
C PRO A 57 4.07 -1.73 10.31
N PRO A 58 4.65 -2.19 11.43
CA PRO A 58 5.10 -3.59 11.58
C PRO A 58 4.03 -4.67 11.42
N ILE A 59 2.77 -4.43 11.78
CA ILE A 59 1.73 -5.47 11.63
C ILE A 59 1.33 -5.57 10.17
N SER A 60 1.09 -4.44 9.49
CA SER A 60 0.73 -4.46 8.08
C SER A 60 1.88 -4.81 7.15
N ASP A 61 3.14 -4.57 7.53
CA ASP A 61 4.31 -5.08 6.79
C ASP A 61 4.38 -6.62 6.79
N LEU A 62 3.86 -7.27 7.85
CA LEU A 62 3.89 -8.73 7.98
C LEU A 62 2.60 -9.39 7.47
N ASN A 63 1.45 -8.77 7.76
CA ASN A 63 0.14 -9.41 7.64
C ASN A 63 -0.82 -8.66 6.72
N GLY A 64 -0.45 -7.48 6.20
CA GLY A 64 -1.32 -6.64 5.38
C GLY A 64 -2.18 -5.66 6.19
N TRP A 65 -2.77 -4.68 5.50
CA TRP A 65 -3.69 -3.73 6.12
C TRP A 65 -5.03 -4.35 6.49
N ASP A 66 -5.37 -5.53 5.96
CA ASP A 66 -6.60 -6.22 6.29
C ASP A 66 -6.64 -6.77 7.73
N GLU A 67 -5.47 -7.01 8.33
CA GLU A 67 -5.33 -7.38 9.74
C GLU A 67 -5.33 -6.16 10.69
N GLN A 68 -4.83 -5.00 10.22
CA GLN A 68 -4.75 -3.77 11.02
C GLN A 68 -5.03 -2.52 10.17
N PRO A 69 -6.29 -2.27 9.75
CA PRO A 69 -6.61 -1.19 8.79
C PRO A 69 -6.22 0.21 9.25
N SER A 70 -6.19 0.46 10.56
CA SER A 70 -5.77 1.76 11.11
C SER A 70 -4.35 2.17 10.69
N GLU A 71 -3.48 1.21 10.41
CA GLU A 71 -2.08 1.45 10.01
C GLU A 71 -1.95 2.15 8.66
N ILE A 72 -3.00 2.19 7.85
CA ILE A 72 -3.03 3.04 6.65
C ILE A 72 -2.77 4.52 7.02
N THR A 73 -3.29 4.98 8.16
CA THR A 73 -3.05 6.36 8.66
C THR A 73 -1.62 6.60 9.12
N GLN A 74 -0.92 5.54 9.46
CA GLN A 74 0.45 5.56 9.98
C GLN A 74 1.47 5.14 8.92
N SER A 75 1.01 4.82 7.71
CA SER A 75 1.84 4.44 6.58
C SER A 75 2.44 5.67 5.89
N TYR A 76 3.54 5.47 5.16
CA TYR A 76 4.27 6.53 4.48
C TYR A 76 4.55 6.18 3.03
N LEU A 77 4.54 7.19 2.16
CA LEU A 77 5.13 7.11 0.83
C LEU A 77 6.55 7.66 0.89
N LEU A 78 7.52 6.79 0.67
CA LEU A 78 8.93 7.16 0.64
C LEU A 78 9.37 7.35 -0.81
N THR A 79 10.07 8.44 -1.10
CA THR A 79 10.86 8.54 -2.33
C THR A 79 12.29 8.19 -1.98
N ALA A 80 12.84 7.16 -2.62
CA ALA A 80 14.16 6.65 -2.29
C ALA A 80 15.01 6.35 -3.52
N ARG A 81 16.32 6.53 -3.38
CA ARG A 81 17.31 6.11 -4.38
C ARG A 81 17.84 4.73 -4.03
N VAL A 82 17.91 3.84 -5.01
CA VAL A 82 18.52 2.52 -4.84
C VAL A 82 20.04 2.67 -4.85
N VAL A 83 20.69 2.45 -3.71
CA VAL A 83 22.14 2.70 -3.56
C VAL A 83 22.97 1.41 -3.48
N GLY A 84 22.34 0.27 -3.24
CA GLY A 84 23.03 -1.01 -3.13
C GLY A 84 22.12 -2.22 -3.12
N ILE A 85 22.73 -3.39 -3.19
CA ILE A 85 22.09 -4.69 -2.96
C ILE A 85 22.67 -5.23 -1.65
N ALA A 86 21.80 -5.67 -0.74
CA ALA A 86 22.24 -6.17 0.55
C ALA A 86 23.03 -7.49 0.39
N PRO A 87 24.10 -7.72 1.19
CA PRO A 87 24.94 -8.92 1.06
C PRO A 87 24.21 -10.25 1.30
N SER A 88 23.10 -10.22 2.05
CA SER A 88 22.48 -11.40 2.66
C SER A 88 21.21 -11.91 1.95
N GLY A 89 20.91 -11.47 0.74
CA GLY A 89 19.76 -12.01 0.01
C GLY A 89 19.59 -11.44 -1.39
N ARG A 90 19.21 -12.31 -2.34
CA ARG A 90 18.60 -11.86 -3.59
C ARG A 90 17.37 -11.02 -3.24
N ASP A 91 17.17 -9.95 -4.00
CA ASP A 91 15.99 -9.08 -3.94
C ASP A 91 15.87 -8.17 -2.70
N ARG A 92 16.96 -8.04 -1.91
CA ARG A 92 17.07 -7.03 -0.84
C ARG A 92 17.93 -5.85 -1.28
N TYR A 93 17.37 -4.65 -1.21
CA TYR A 93 18.00 -3.43 -1.68
C TYR A 93 18.22 -2.44 -0.55
N GLU A 94 19.33 -1.73 -0.64
CA GLU A 94 19.63 -0.58 0.21
C GLU A 94 19.08 0.68 -0.45
N LEU A 95 18.23 1.37 0.29
CA LEU A 95 17.48 2.54 -0.16
C LEU A 95 17.92 3.76 0.64
N GLU A 96 18.37 4.81 -0.04
CA GLU A 96 18.60 6.11 0.58
C GLU A 96 17.33 6.95 0.46
N ILE A 97 16.77 7.35 1.60
CA ILE A 97 15.50 8.07 1.65
C ILE A 97 15.71 9.53 1.27
N LEU A 98 15.04 9.97 0.21
CA LEU A 98 15.11 11.33 -0.30
C LEU A 98 13.93 12.18 0.16
N LYS A 99 12.76 11.56 0.34
CA LYS A 99 11.53 12.21 0.79
C LYS A 99 10.69 11.21 1.59
N SER A 100 10.01 11.70 2.62
CA SER A 100 9.05 10.93 3.42
C SER A 100 7.76 11.73 3.54
N GLU A 101 6.64 11.13 3.14
CA GLU A 101 5.32 11.76 3.16
C GLU A 101 4.32 10.82 3.81
N GLN A 102 3.50 11.33 4.73
CA GLN A 102 2.40 10.55 5.28
C GLN A 102 1.46 10.10 4.16
N PHE A 103 1.16 8.81 4.12
CA PHE A 103 0.46 8.21 2.99
C PHE A 103 -0.94 8.80 2.81
N VAL A 104 -1.67 9.00 3.90
CA VAL A 104 -3.00 9.63 3.86
C VAL A 104 -2.96 11.06 3.34
N SER A 105 -1.92 11.83 3.68
CA SER A 105 -1.74 13.18 3.13
C SER A 105 -1.54 13.14 1.61
N VAL A 106 -0.83 12.13 1.10
CA VAL A 106 -0.71 11.90 -0.35
C VAL A 106 -2.06 11.53 -0.95
N LEU A 107 -2.82 10.61 -0.34
CA LEU A 107 -4.16 10.21 -0.81
C LEU A 107 -5.13 11.40 -0.88
N ARG A 108 -5.09 12.31 0.09
CA ARG A 108 -5.87 13.55 0.09
C ARG A 108 -5.54 14.43 -1.11
N ALA A 109 -4.25 14.70 -1.33
CA ALA A 109 -3.79 15.50 -2.46
C ALA A 109 -4.23 14.89 -3.81
N LEU A 110 -4.16 13.56 -3.93
CA LEU A 110 -4.62 12.85 -5.13
C LEU A 110 -6.14 12.95 -5.35
N ALA A 111 -6.92 12.94 -4.27
CA ALA A 111 -8.37 13.09 -4.36
C ALA A 111 -8.79 14.52 -4.77
N GLU A 112 -7.97 15.53 -4.47
CA GLU A 112 -8.21 16.93 -4.81
C GLU A 112 -7.75 17.26 -6.24
N ASP A 113 -6.61 16.72 -6.69
CA ASP A 113 -6.04 16.96 -8.02
C ASP A 113 -6.39 15.85 -9.03
N LEU A 114 -7.67 15.76 -9.39
CA LEU A 114 -8.16 14.80 -10.40
C LEU A 114 -7.85 15.22 -11.85
N GLN A 115 -7.38 16.45 -12.08
CA GLN A 115 -7.10 16.97 -13.43
C GLN A 115 -5.63 16.82 -13.84
N GLY A 116 -4.71 16.75 -12.87
CA GLY A 116 -3.27 16.65 -13.10
C GLY A 116 -2.74 15.26 -13.44
N GLN A 117 -3.54 14.19 -13.27
CA GLN A 117 -3.03 12.82 -13.32
C GLN A 117 -3.82 11.89 -14.25
N GLN A 118 -3.16 11.39 -15.30
CA GLN A 118 -3.65 10.34 -16.20
C GLN A 118 -3.17 8.93 -15.82
N SER A 119 -2.88 8.64 -14.54
CA SER A 119 -2.41 7.30 -14.16
C SER A 119 -3.57 6.43 -13.70
N PHE A 120 -4.18 5.78 -14.70
CA PHE A 120 -5.12 4.66 -14.59
C PHE A 120 -4.79 3.75 -13.40
N ILE A 121 -5.68 3.72 -12.40
CA ILE A 121 -5.75 2.58 -11.50
C ILE A 121 -6.21 1.42 -12.37
N HIS A 122 -5.28 0.53 -12.74
CA HIS A 122 -5.65 -0.69 -13.45
C HIS A 122 -6.35 -1.60 -12.46
N LEU A 123 -7.68 -1.68 -12.58
CA LEU A 123 -8.47 -2.73 -11.97
C LEU A 123 -8.50 -3.89 -12.96
N ASP A 124 -7.90 -5.03 -12.59
CA ASP A 124 -8.05 -6.24 -13.40
C ASP A 124 -9.49 -6.73 -13.31
N ARG A 125 -10.28 -6.35 -14.31
CA ARG A 125 -11.72 -6.61 -14.36
C ARG A 125 -12.05 -8.09 -14.13
N LEU A 126 -11.26 -9.01 -14.66
CA LEU A 126 -11.54 -10.44 -14.54
C LEU A 126 -11.41 -10.88 -13.08
N ALA A 127 -10.35 -10.44 -12.41
CA ALA A 127 -10.14 -10.74 -11.01
C ALA A 127 -11.25 -10.16 -10.12
N TRP A 128 -11.68 -8.92 -10.37
CA TRP A 128 -12.77 -8.29 -9.60
C TRP A 128 -14.15 -8.91 -9.83
N ASP A 129 -14.40 -9.52 -11.00
CA ASP A 129 -15.64 -10.24 -11.29
C ASP A 129 -15.69 -11.63 -10.62
N GLU A 130 -14.52 -12.18 -10.24
CA GLU A 130 -14.37 -13.53 -9.66
C GLU A 130 -14.16 -13.54 -8.13
N ILE A 131 -14.38 -12.41 -7.46
CA ILE A 131 -14.16 -12.29 -6.02
C ILE A 131 -14.99 -13.30 -5.23
N HIS A 132 -14.32 -14.06 -4.37
CA HIS A 132 -14.97 -15.01 -3.45
C HIS A 132 -15.02 -14.50 -2.01
N TRP A 133 -14.12 -13.60 -1.65
CA TRP A 133 -14.06 -12.96 -0.34
C TRP A 133 -13.61 -11.51 -0.48
N ALA A 134 -14.22 -10.62 0.31
CA ALA A 134 -13.82 -9.22 0.41
C ALA A 134 -14.00 -8.70 1.83
N GLY A 135 -13.11 -7.78 2.21
CA GLY A 135 -13.14 -7.06 3.48
C GLY A 135 -12.99 -5.56 3.24
N SER A 136 -13.63 -4.74 4.08
CA SER A 136 -13.53 -3.28 3.98
C SER A 136 -13.44 -2.61 5.33
N ALA A 137 -12.70 -1.51 5.40
CA ALA A 137 -12.62 -0.64 6.56
C ALA A 137 -12.76 0.82 6.16
N THR A 138 -13.42 1.61 7.00
CA THR A 138 -13.36 3.06 6.90
C THR A 138 -12.13 3.54 7.66
N VAL A 139 -11.26 4.27 6.96
CA VAL A 139 -10.05 4.84 7.52
C VAL A 139 -10.09 6.34 7.24
N GLU A 140 -10.40 7.11 8.27
CA GLU A 140 -10.71 8.55 8.16
C GLU A 140 -11.79 8.80 7.10
N GLU A 141 -11.52 9.60 6.06
CA GLU A 141 -12.45 9.85 4.95
C GLU A 141 -12.37 8.82 3.79
N PHE A 142 -11.49 7.82 3.91
CA PHE A 142 -11.26 6.82 2.88
C PHE A 142 -11.91 5.48 3.22
N THR A 143 -12.10 4.66 2.20
CA THR A 143 -12.50 3.27 2.34
C THR A 143 -11.38 2.40 1.79
N TYR A 144 -10.81 1.58 2.66
CA TYR A 144 -9.95 0.47 2.29
C TYR A 144 -10.82 -0.72 1.91
N LEU A 145 -10.47 -1.39 0.82
CA LEU A 145 -11.15 -2.58 0.31
C LEU A 145 -10.09 -3.60 -0.09
N THR A 146 -10.14 -4.78 0.51
CA THR A 146 -9.35 -5.94 0.09
C THR A 146 -10.26 -7.01 -0.49
N ALA A 147 -9.75 -7.76 -1.44
CA ALA A 147 -10.46 -8.85 -2.08
C ALA A 147 -9.52 -9.99 -2.50
N LEU A 148 -10.05 -11.20 -2.47
CA LEU A 148 -9.38 -12.42 -2.88
C LEU A 148 -10.17 -13.13 -3.98
N THR A 149 -9.46 -13.66 -4.98
CA THR A 149 -10.03 -14.59 -5.97
C THR A 149 -9.83 -16.05 -5.53
N PRO A 150 -10.60 -17.00 -6.06
CA PRO A 150 -10.40 -18.44 -5.83
C PRO A 150 -9.01 -18.95 -6.27
N HIS A 151 -8.34 -18.21 -7.14
CA HIS A 151 -7.04 -18.56 -7.72
C HIS A 151 -5.88 -17.76 -7.10
N GLU A 152 -6.05 -17.34 -5.85
CA GLU A 152 -5.02 -16.74 -5.00
C GLU A 152 -4.51 -15.37 -5.48
N ALA A 153 -5.27 -14.66 -6.33
CA ALA A 153 -5.00 -13.25 -6.57
C ALA A 153 -5.49 -12.42 -5.37
N PHE A 154 -4.61 -11.60 -4.82
CA PHE A 154 -4.89 -10.67 -3.73
C PHE A 154 -4.93 -9.26 -4.28
N MET A 155 -5.99 -8.53 -3.93
CA MET A 155 -6.24 -7.19 -4.45
C MET A 155 -6.58 -6.25 -3.31
N GLU A 156 -6.00 -5.05 -3.34
CA GLU A 156 -6.36 -3.97 -2.42
C GLU A 156 -6.69 -2.70 -3.19
N LEU A 157 -7.62 -1.92 -2.64
CA LEU A 157 -7.95 -0.59 -3.10
C LEU A 157 -8.09 0.34 -1.91
N ILE A 158 -7.65 1.59 -2.09
CA ILE A 158 -8.10 2.69 -1.26
C ILE A 158 -8.88 3.65 -2.15
N VAL A 159 -10.11 3.92 -1.75
CA VAL A 159 -11.04 4.76 -2.49
C VAL A 159 -11.60 5.86 -1.61
N LYS A 160 -12.01 6.97 -2.22
CA LYS A 160 -12.85 7.99 -1.59
C LYS A 160 -14.26 7.89 -2.17
N VAL A 161 -15.25 7.66 -1.31
CA VAL A 161 -16.66 7.55 -1.70
C VAL A 161 -17.36 8.88 -1.42
N ILE A 162 -17.92 9.50 -2.46
CA ILE A 162 -18.65 10.78 -2.36
C ILE A 162 -20.03 10.59 -2.97
N GLY A 163 -21.01 10.29 -2.12
CA GLY A 163 -22.36 9.92 -2.57
C GLY A 163 -22.32 8.68 -3.46
N ASN A 164 -22.63 8.86 -4.74
CA ASN A 164 -22.58 7.78 -5.74
C ASN A 164 -21.27 7.72 -6.53
N GLU A 165 -20.37 8.68 -6.36
CA GLU A 165 -19.06 8.70 -6.99
C GLU A 165 -18.04 7.93 -6.15
N ILE A 166 -17.16 7.19 -6.83
CA ILE A 166 -16.02 6.52 -6.20
C ILE A 166 -14.76 6.99 -6.93
N ILE A 167 -13.83 7.56 -6.17
CA ILE A 167 -12.51 7.94 -6.65
C ILE A 167 -11.54 6.86 -6.16
N GLY A 168 -10.94 6.12 -7.08
CA GLY A 168 -9.80 5.27 -6.75
C GLY A 168 -8.56 6.12 -6.51
N LEU A 169 -7.78 5.76 -5.50
CA LEU A 169 -6.55 6.47 -5.10
C LEU A 169 -5.32 5.56 -5.08
N PHE A 170 -5.50 4.32 -4.66
CA PHE A 170 -4.47 3.29 -4.58
C PHE A 170 -5.02 1.97 -5.08
N SER A 171 -4.15 1.17 -5.72
CA SER A 171 -4.42 -0.21 -6.07
C SER A 171 -3.17 -1.06 -5.93
N LEU A 172 -3.35 -2.21 -5.30
CA LEU A 172 -2.40 -3.31 -5.25
C LEU A 172 -3.07 -4.54 -5.87
N HIS A 173 -2.38 -5.21 -6.77
CA HIS A 173 -2.76 -6.52 -7.26
C HIS A 173 -1.54 -7.42 -7.20
N ILE A 174 -1.66 -8.53 -6.46
CA ILE A 174 -0.65 -9.56 -6.34
C ILE A 174 -1.23 -10.84 -6.93
N ASP A 175 -0.53 -11.41 -7.90
CA ASP A 175 -0.87 -12.68 -8.53
C ASP A 175 0.43 -13.45 -8.88
N PRO A 176 0.34 -14.67 -9.45
CA PRO A 176 1.54 -15.41 -9.88
C PRO A 176 2.40 -14.71 -10.95
N GLY A 177 1.88 -13.66 -11.60
CA GLY A 177 2.59 -12.82 -12.55
C GLY A 177 3.38 -11.67 -11.91
N GLY A 178 3.14 -11.37 -10.63
CA GLY A 178 3.93 -10.44 -9.83
C GLY A 178 3.09 -9.48 -8.98
N VAL A 179 3.73 -8.36 -8.61
CA VAL A 179 3.13 -7.30 -7.80
C VAL A 179 2.90 -6.05 -8.65
N PHE A 180 1.66 -5.61 -8.73
CA PHE A 180 1.24 -4.44 -9.49
C PHE A 180 0.70 -3.38 -8.53
N CYS A 181 1.55 -2.41 -8.22
CA CYS A 181 1.20 -1.28 -7.36
C CYS A 181 0.93 -0.03 -8.21
N LYS A 182 -0.18 0.67 -7.93
CA LYS A 182 -0.56 1.93 -8.57
C LYS A 182 -1.05 2.93 -7.53
N LEU A 183 -0.68 4.19 -7.74
CA LEU A 183 -1.10 5.31 -6.93
C LEU A 183 -1.46 6.46 -7.88
N GLY A 184 -2.64 7.04 -7.70
CA GLY A 184 -3.16 8.11 -8.55
C GLY A 184 -4.65 8.35 -8.33
N GLY A 185 -5.14 9.56 -8.63
CA GLY A 185 -6.56 9.89 -8.52
C GLY A 185 -7.33 9.57 -9.79
N THR A 186 -8.35 8.71 -9.74
CA THR A 186 -9.22 8.44 -10.90
C THR A 186 -10.68 8.22 -10.47
N ARG A 187 -11.62 8.94 -11.10
CA ARG A 187 -13.05 8.65 -10.95
C ARG A 187 -13.37 7.32 -11.64
N LEU A 188 -13.83 6.35 -10.88
CA LEU A 188 -14.25 5.06 -11.43
C LEU A 188 -15.54 5.24 -12.22
N ALA A 189 -15.65 4.55 -13.37
CA ALA A 189 -16.82 4.59 -14.23
C ALA A 189 -17.12 3.20 -14.82
N GLY A 190 -18.29 3.06 -15.45
CA GLY A 190 -18.66 1.84 -16.19
C GLY A 190 -18.56 0.57 -15.35
N SER A 191 -17.86 -0.44 -15.89
CA SER A 191 -17.70 -1.74 -15.25
C SER A 191 -16.87 -1.70 -13.98
N GLU A 192 -15.84 -0.85 -13.92
CA GLU A 192 -14.97 -0.71 -12.74
C GLU A 192 -15.77 -0.22 -11.53
N LEU A 193 -16.56 0.84 -11.73
CA LEU A 193 -17.46 1.36 -10.71
C LEU A 193 -18.48 0.31 -10.26
N ALA A 194 -19.04 -0.45 -11.21
CA ALA A 194 -20.03 -1.48 -10.92
C ALA A 194 -19.42 -2.64 -10.11
N ALA A 195 -18.20 -3.08 -10.44
CA ALA A 195 -17.47 -4.10 -9.71
C ALA A 195 -17.15 -3.63 -8.29
N VAL A 196 -16.50 -2.47 -8.13
CA VAL A 196 -16.15 -1.93 -6.81
C VAL A 196 -17.38 -1.68 -5.94
N LYS A 197 -18.47 -1.14 -6.49
CA LYS A 197 -19.74 -0.98 -5.73
C LYS A 197 -20.30 -2.31 -5.26
N ARG A 198 -20.28 -3.34 -6.12
CA ARG A 198 -20.77 -4.67 -5.77
C ARG A 198 -19.91 -5.26 -4.66
N THR A 199 -18.59 -5.20 -4.79
CA THR A 199 -17.67 -5.72 -3.79
C THR A 199 -17.82 -4.99 -2.46
N LEU A 200 -17.90 -3.66 -2.47
CA LEU A 200 -18.16 -2.87 -1.26
C LEU A 200 -19.48 -3.25 -0.56
N ALA A 201 -20.53 -3.56 -1.34
CA ALA A 201 -21.82 -3.94 -0.79
C ALA A 201 -21.81 -5.33 -0.11
N THR A 202 -20.87 -6.20 -0.49
CA THR A 202 -20.74 -7.56 0.07
C THR A 202 -19.54 -7.73 0.99
N ALA A 203 -18.65 -6.73 1.07
CA ALA A 203 -17.44 -6.78 1.88
C ALA A 203 -17.79 -6.87 3.36
N ARG A 204 -17.03 -7.70 4.08
CA ARG A 204 -17.14 -7.81 5.53
C ARG A 204 -16.45 -6.61 6.18
N PRO A 205 -17.01 -6.03 7.25
CA PRO A 205 -16.31 -4.99 7.98
C PRO A 205 -15.03 -5.57 8.60
N LEU A 206 -13.93 -4.86 8.40
CA LEU A 206 -12.63 -5.14 9.00
C LEU A 206 -12.39 -4.20 10.17
N HIS A 207 -11.69 -4.71 11.16
CA HIS A 207 -11.31 -4.00 12.37
C HIS A 207 -9.88 -4.38 12.71
N ASP A 208 -9.19 -3.45 13.38
CA ASP A 208 -7.90 -3.72 13.99
C ASP A 208 -7.96 -4.97 14.87
N THR A 209 -7.09 -5.93 14.58
CA THR A 209 -6.98 -7.15 15.39
C THR A 209 -6.20 -6.88 16.68
N LEU A 210 -5.26 -5.93 16.65
CA LEU A 210 -4.46 -5.54 17.80
C LEU A 210 -4.87 -4.18 18.35
N ALA A 211 -4.68 -4.04 19.67
CA ALA A 211 -4.83 -2.75 20.32
C ALA A 211 -3.80 -1.75 19.79
N HIS A 212 -4.12 -0.47 19.93
CA HIS A 212 -3.25 0.62 19.57
C HIS A 212 -1.87 0.49 20.23
N TYR A 213 -0.82 0.44 19.41
CA TYR A 213 0.56 0.20 19.84
C TYR A 213 1.58 1.19 19.23
N LEU A 214 1.12 2.15 18.42
CA LEU A 214 1.96 3.13 17.71
C LEU A 214 1.61 4.55 18.17
N ALA A 215 2.59 5.27 18.71
CA ALA A 215 2.44 6.66 19.16
C ALA A 215 3.11 7.68 18.23
#